data_AF-A0A849RLV7-F1
#
_entry.id   AF-A0A849RLV7-F1
#
_cell.length_a   1.000
_cell.length_b   1.000
_cell.length_c   1.000
_cell.angle_alpha   90.00
_cell.angle_beta   90.00
_cell.angle_gamma   90.00
#
_symmetry.space_group_name_H-M   'P 1'
#
loop_
_entity.id
_entity.type
_entity.pdbx_description
1 polymer ?
#
loop_
_entity_poly.entity_id
_entity_poly.type
_entity_poly.pdbx_seq_one_letter_code
_entity_poly.pdbx_strand_id
1 'polypeptide(L)'
;MTKNTYQKPSQQTQEDAMKLAKAIQRPAQTKEQTKLIAQGIQKGIDLYKKQQKEKARELNKRLKKTTRQKDEPVDSDDLENEVLVVYRQHWLPWLLLTISWLGMGIYIFR
;
A
#
# COMPACT_ATOMS: atom_id res chain seq x y z
N MET A 1 3.44 17.45 -21.86
CA MET A 1 2.97 18.47 -20.88
C MET A 1 1.74 17.94 -20.16
N THR A 2 1.88 17.47 -18.92
CA THR A 2 0.74 17.04 -18.09
C THR A 2 -0.05 18.27 -17.69
N LYS A 3 -1.31 18.37 -18.16
CA LYS A 3 -2.22 19.47 -17.81
C LYS A 3 -2.46 19.45 -16.31
N ASN A 4 -1.87 20.40 -15.58
CA ASN A 4 -2.19 20.65 -14.18
C ASN A 4 -3.57 21.30 -14.13
N THR A 5 -4.62 20.49 -14.25
CA THR A 5 -5.99 20.96 -14.10
C THR A 5 -6.22 21.26 -12.63
N TYR A 6 -6.08 22.52 -12.26
CA TYR A 6 -6.52 23.04 -10.96
C TYR A 6 -8.03 22.76 -10.85
N GLN A 7 -8.40 21.68 -10.16
CA GLN A 7 -9.80 21.37 -9.95
C GLN A 7 -10.34 22.40 -8.97
N LYS A 8 -11.33 23.19 -9.40
CA LYS A 8 -12.03 24.09 -8.49
C LYS A 8 -12.57 23.25 -7.33
N PRO A 9 -12.34 23.67 -6.08
CA PRO A 9 -12.85 22.96 -4.91
C PRO A 9 -14.36 22.85 -5.01
N SER A 10 -14.90 21.64 -4.78
CA SER A 10 -16.33 21.41 -4.89
C SER A 10 -17.09 22.28 -3.89
N GLN A 11 -18.26 22.77 -4.29
CA GLN A 11 -19.12 23.58 -3.41
C GLN A 11 -19.42 22.83 -2.10
N GLN A 12 -19.65 21.52 -2.20
CA GLN A 12 -19.83 20.65 -1.04
C GLN A 12 -18.64 20.68 -0.07
N THR A 13 -17.39 20.67 -0.56
CA THR A 13 -16.20 20.73 0.31
C THR A 13 -16.11 22.08 1.03
N GLN A 14 -16.55 23.17 0.38
CA GLN A 14 -16.57 24.51 1.00
C GLN A 14 -17.64 24.61 2.09
N GLU A 15 -18.83 24.07 1.83
CA GLU A 15 -19.91 24.02 2.80
C GLU A 15 -19.57 23.17 4.01
N ASP A 16 -19.02 21.97 3.80
CA ASP A 16 -18.62 21.07 4.87
C ASP A 16 -17.47 21.68 5.69
N ALA A 17 -16.51 22.33 5.05
CA ALA A 17 -15.45 23.06 5.75
C ALA A 17 -16.00 24.21 6.61
N MET A 18 -17.01 24.94 6.12
CA MET A 18 -17.69 25.97 6.92
C MET A 18 -18.49 25.38 8.08
N LYS A 19 -19.20 24.27 7.88
CA LYS A 19 -19.92 23.57 8.96
C LYS A 19 -18.96 23.10 10.04
N LEU A 20 -17.83 22.51 9.64
CA LEU A 20 -16.81 22.02 10.56
C LEU A 20 -16.16 23.18 11.32
N ALA A 21 -15.82 24.27 10.64
CA ALA A 21 -15.27 25.48 11.27
C ALA A 21 -16.24 26.11 12.28
N LYS A 22 -17.54 26.13 11.97
CA LYS A 22 -18.58 26.59 12.90
C LYS A 22 -18.77 25.66 14.10
N ALA A 23 -18.66 24.34 13.89
CA ALA A 23 -18.80 23.36 14.97
C ALA A 23 -17.67 23.48 16.02
N ILE A 24 -16.47 23.86 15.60
CA ILE A 24 -15.31 24.08 16.50
C ILE A 24 -15.14 25.54 16.93
N GLN A 25 -16.09 26.42 16.56
CA GLN A 25 -15.97 27.85 16.81
C GLN A 25 -15.96 28.15 18.32
N ARG A 26 -14.97 28.93 18.76
CA ARG A 26 -14.92 29.41 20.16
C ARG A 26 -15.84 30.63 20.32
N PRO A 27 -16.45 30.84 21.50
CA PRO A 27 -17.39 31.93 21.72
C PRO A 27 -16.81 33.34 21.48
N ALA A 28 -15.50 33.53 21.61
CA ALA A 28 -14.82 34.81 21.33
C ALA A 28 -14.32 34.96 19.87
N GLN A 29 -14.63 34.02 18.98
CA GLN A 29 -14.08 33.99 17.62
C GLN A 29 -14.90 34.84 16.63
N THR A 30 -14.22 35.65 15.81
CA THR A 30 -14.87 36.47 14.78
C THR A 30 -15.29 35.63 13.56
N LYS A 31 -16.33 36.09 12.85
CA LYS A 31 -16.79 35.42 11.62
C LYS A 31 -15.69 35.30 10.56
N GLU A 32 -14.81 36.30 10.47
CA GLU A 32 -13.67 36.28 9.55
C GLU A 32 -12.65 35.20 9.93
N GLN A 33 -12.37 35.04 11.23
CA GLN A 33 -11.49 33.98 11.71
C GLN A 33 -12.09 32.59 11.43
N THR A 34 -13.38 32.39 11.66
CA THR A 34 -14.06 31.14 11.30
C THR A 34 -13.99 30.87 9.79
N LYS A 35 -14.11 31.91 8.96
CA LYS A 35 -13.97 31.80 7.50
C LYS A 35 -12.53 31.44 7.07
N LEU A 36 -11.52 31.99 7.73
CA LEU A 36 -10.12 31.62 7.50
C LEU A 36 -9.85 30.15 7.88
N ILE A 37 -10.43 29.68 8.98
CA ILE A 37 -10.35 28.27 9.38
C ILE A 37 -11.03 27.38 8.33
N ALA A 38 -12.23 27.75 7.87
CA ALA A 38 -12.93 27.01 6.82
C ALA A 38 -12.07 26.91 5.54
N GLN A 39 -11.41 27.99 5.12
CA GLN A 39 -10.48 27.97 3.99
C GLN A 39 -9.28 27.04 4.22
N GLY A 40 -8.75 27.00 5.45
CA GLY A 40 -7.68 26.07 5.82
C GLY A 40 -8.12 24.60 5.72
N ILE A 41 -9.28 24.27 6.28
CA ILE A 41 -9.86 22.92 6.22
C ILE A 41 -10.10 22.51 4.77
N GLN A 42 -10.67 23.40 3.96
CA GLN A 42 -10.89 23.17 2.54
C GLN A 42 -9.58 22.83 1.80
N LYS A 43 -8.53 23.65 1.97
CA LYS A 43 -7.22 23.39 1.36
C LYS A 43 -6.63 22.06 1.82
N GLY A 44 -6.78 21.72 3.11
CA GLY A 44 -6.32 20.45 3.66
C GLY A 44 -6.98 19.24 2.98
N ILE A 45 -8.30 19.30 2.80
CA ILE A 45 -9.07 18.24 2.12
C ILE A 45 -8.62 18.11 0.65
N ASP A 46 -8.42 19.23 -0.04
CA ASP A 46 -7.98 19.24 -1.44
C ASP A 46 -6.59 18.61 -1.61
N LEU A 47 -5.64 18.97 -0.73
CA LEU A 47 -4.31 18.38 -0.72
C LEU A 47 -4.35 16.87 -0.45
N TYR A 48 -5.13 16.45 0.54
CA TYR A 48 -5.28 15.03 0.87
C TYR A 48 -5.87 14.23 -0.31
N LYS A 49 -6.95 14.74 -0.91
CA LYS A 49 -7.59 14.12 -2.09
C LYS A 49 -6.63 14.01 -3.27
N LYS A 50 -5.80 15.04 -3.49
CA LYS A 50 -4.78 15.04 -4.55
C LYS A 50 -3.74 13.93 -4.33
N GLN A 51 -3.17 13.86 -3.13
CA GLN A 51 -2.19 12.81 -2.78
C GLN A 51 -2.77 11.41 -2.93
N GLN A 52 -4.02 11.21 -2.48
CA GLN A 52 -4.72 9.92 -2.64
C GLN A 52 -4.92 9.55 -4.11
N LYS A 53 -5.32 10.51 -4.96
CA LYS A 53 -5.51 10.27 -6.39
C LYS A 53 -4.20 9.91 -7.10
N GLU A 54 -3.09 10.53 -6.71
CA GLU A 54 -1.76 10.20 -7.21
C GLU A 54 -1.37 8.77 -6.82
N LYS A 55 -1.50 8.40 -5.53
CA LYS A 55 -1.26 7.02 -5.05
C LYS A 55 -2.11 5.99 -5.78
N ALA A 56 -3.41 6.24 -5.93
CA ALA A 56 -4.31 5.35 -6.66
C ALA A 56 -3.89 5.17 -8.13
N ARG A 57 -3.40 6.23 -8.78
CA ARG A 57 -2.87 6.14 -10.16
C ARG A 57 -1.59 5.33 -10.23
N GLU A 58 -0.70 5.46 -9.26
CA GLU A 58 0.52 4.65 -9.20
C GLU A 58 0.22 3.17 -9.01
N LEU A 59 -0.70 2.84 -8.10
CA LEU A 59 -1.15 1.46 -7.90
C LEU A 59 -1.77 0.87 -9.17
N ASN A 60 -2.66 1.62 -9.82
CA ASN A 60 -3.23 1.19 -11.12
C ASN A 60 -2.15 0.99 -12.19
N LYS A 61 -1.13 1.85 -12.25
CA LYS A 61 -0.01 1.65 -13.18
C LYS A 61 0.77 0.38 -12.87
N ARG A 62 1.04 0.08 -11.59
CA ARG A 62 1.73 -1.15 -11.18
C ARG A 62 0.92 -2.39 -11.55
N LEU A 63 -0.37 -2.42 -11.21
CA LEU A 63 -1.27 -3.52 -11.55
C LEU A 63 -1.34 -3.75 -13.07
N LYS A 64 -1.43 -2.67 -13.86
CA LYS A 64 -1.43 -2.77 -15.32
C LYS A 64 -0.11 -3.31 -15.88
N LYS A 65 1.03 -2.97 -15.28
CA LYS A 65 2.34 -3.50 -15.68
C LYS A 65 2.43 -5.00 -15.37
N THR A 66 2.03 -5.42 -14.17
CA THR A 66 2.06 -6.84 -13.78
C THR A 66 1.10 -7.70 -14.61
N THR A 67 -0.08 -7.19 -14.95
CA THR A 67 -1.00 -7.90 -15.86
C THR A 67 -0.40 -8.02 -17.26
N ARG A 68 0.17 -6.94 -17.81
CA ARG A 68 0.82 -6.98 -19.13
C ARG A 68 2.02 -7.93 -19.19
N GLN A 69 2.83 -8.00 -18.14
CA GLN A 69 3.95 -8.95 -18.05
C GLN A 69 3.48 -10.41 -17.95
N LYS A 70 2.26 -10.65 -17.46
CA LYS A 70 1.66 -11.99 -17.39
C LYS A 70 1.02 -12.43 -18.71
N ASP A 71 0.67 -11.47 -19.57
CA ASP A 71 0.05 -11.70 -20.88
C ASP A 71 1.07 -11.68 -22.04
N GLU A 72 2.33 -11.29 -21.82
CA GLU A 72 3.41 -11.54 -22.77
C GLU A 72 3.88 -13.00 -22.64
N PRO A 73 4.06 -13.75 -23.75
CA PRO A 73 4.77 -15.02 -23.70
C PRO A 73 6.19 -14.72 -23.21
N VAL A 74 6.52 -15.29 -22.05
CA VAL A 74 7.83 -15.24 -21.43
C VAL A 74 8.87 -15.73 -22.44
N ASP A 75 9.57 -14.81 -23.10
CA ASP A 75 10.93 -15.10 -23.53
C ASP A 75 11.77 -15.09 -22.27
N SER A 76 12.23 -16.28 -21.93
CA SER A 76 12.95 -16.56 -20.70
C SER A 76 14.34 -16.02 -20.89
N ASP A 77 14.65 -14.85 -20.34
CA ASP A 77 15.98 -14.51 -19.86
C ASP A 77 15.91 -13.20 -19.08
N ASP A 78 16.73 -13.11 -18.04
CA ASP A 78 17.21 -11.85 -17.45
C ASP A 78 16.47 -11.21 -16.27
N LEU A 79 16.00 -11.99 -15.28
CA LEU A 79 15.89 -11.51 -13.89
C LEU A 79 16.37 -12.56 -12.87
N GLU A 80 17.60 -13.02 -13.04
CA GLU A 80 18.32 -13.75 -11.99
C GLU A 80 19.00 -12.77 -11.02
N ASN A 81 18.19 -11.95 -10.34
CA ASN A 81 18.64 -11.13 -9.19
C ASN A 81 17.48 -10.91 -8.20
N GLU A 82 16.64 -11.93 -8.00
CA GLU A 82 15.89 -12.03 -6.76
C GLU A 82 16.71 -12.87 -5.80
N VAL A 83 16.92 -12.34 -4.60
CA VAL A 83 17.61 -12.99 -3.49
C VAL A 83 16.88 -14.30 -3.20
N LEU A 84 17.33 -15.38 -3.85
CA LEU A 84 16.94 -16.73 -3.53
C LEU A 84 17.43 -16.95 -2.11
N VAL A 85 16.52 -16.85 -1.14
CA VAL A 85 16.66 -17.60 0.09
C VAL A 85 16.67 -19.05 -0.38
N VAL A 86 17.85 -19.56 -0.69
CA VAL A 86 18.11 -20.97 -0.97
C VAL A 86 17.73 -21.65 0.32
N TYR A 87 16.48 -22.07 0.43
CA TYR A 87 16.05 -23.02 1.43
C TYR A 87 16.80 -24.30 1.06
N ARG A 88 18.03 -24.43 1.58
CA ARG A 88 18.83 -25.66 1.56
C ARG A 88 18.01 -26.67 2.36
N GLN A 89 17.01 -27.27 1.71
CA GLN A 89 16.13 -28.24 2.31
C GLN A 89 17.02 -29.39 2.76
N HIS A 90 17.28 -29.41 4.07
CA HIS A 90 18.31 -30.27 4.61
C HIS A 90 17.72 -31.68 4.65
N TRP A 91 18.25 -32.57 3.82
CA TRP A 91 17.95 -34.01 3.83
C TRP A 91 18.46 -34.72 5.10
N LEU A 92 19.29 -34.04 5.88
CA LEU A 92 19.89 -34.53 7.13
C LEU A 92 18.85 -35.00 8.16
N PRO A 93 17.79 -34.25 8.51
CA PRO A 93 16.72 -34.73 9.40
C PRO A 93 16.07 -36.04 8.92
N TRP A 94 15.90 -36.23 7.61
CA TRP A 94 15.35 -37.48 7.05
C TRP A 94 16.34 -38.64 7.19
N LEU A 95 17.63 -38.41 6.94
CA LEU A 95 18.69 -39.42 7.14
C LEU A 95 18.85 -39.80 8.62
N LEU A 96 18.81 -38.81 9.52
CA LEU A 96 18.85 -39.04 10.97
C LEU A 96 17.66 -39.89 11.44
N LEU A 97 16.48 -39.67 10.84
CA LEU A 97 15.28 -40.43 11.15
C LEU A 97 15.41 -41.90 10.75
N THR A 98 15.92 -42.18 9.53
CA THR A 98 16.08 -43.55 9.04
C THR A 98 17.09 -44.33 9.87
N ILE A 99 18.20 -43.70 10.27
CA ILE A 99 19.21 -44.32 11.15
C ILE A 99 18.62 -44.61 12.53
N SER A 100 17.85 -43.68 13.10
CA SER A 100 17.21 -43.86 14.42
C SER A 100 16.27 -45.05 14.46
N TRP A 101 15.41 -45.21 13.44
CA TRP A 101 14.50 -46.36 13.34
C TRP A 101 15.22 -47.69 13.10
N LEU A 102 16.27 -47.72 12.28
CA LEU A 102 17.07 -48.92 12.09
C LEU A 102 17.73 -49.37 13.39
N GLY A 103 18.31 -48.44 14.15
CA GLY A 103 18.88 -48.73 15.46
C GLY A 103 17.85 -49.25 16.45
N MET A 104 16.68 -48.60 16.53
CA MET A 104 15.58 -49.02 17.40
C MET A 104 15.01 -50.40 17.00
N GLY A 105 14.83 -50.65 15.69
CA GLY A 105 14.32 -51.91 15.17
C GLY A 105 15.26 -53.08 15.45
N ILE A 106 16.57 -52.89 15.28
CA ILE A 106 17.58 -53.89 15.64
C ILE A 106 17.59 -54.12 17.16
N TYR A 107 17.48 -53.07 17.96
CA TYR A 107 17.44 -53.19 19.43
C TYR A 107 16.20 -53.92 19.93
N ILE A 108 15.02 -53.70 19.34
CA ILE A 108 13.78 -54.38 19.74
C ILE A 108 13.76 -55.84 19.26
N PHE A 109 14.37 -56.14 18.11
CA PHE A 109 14.40 -57.50 17.55
C PHE A 109 15.52 -58.38 18.12
N ARG A 110 16.41 -57.81 18.93
CA ARG A 110 17.52 -58.51 19.60
C ARG A 110 17.24 -58.66 21.10
#